data_AF-U7NM83-F1
#
_entry.id   AF-U7NM83-F1
#
_cell.length_a   1.000
_cell.length_b   1.000
_cell.length_c   1.000
_cell.angle_alpha   90.00
_cell.angle_beta   90.00
_cell.angle_gamma   90.00
#
_symmetry.space_group_name_H-M   'P 1'
#
loop_
_entity.id
_entity.type
_entity.pdbx_description
1 polymer ?
#
loop_
_entity_poly.entity_id
_entity_poly.type
_entity_poly.pdbx_seq_one_letter_code
_entity_poly.pdbx_strand_id
1 'polypeptide(L)'
;MSIEVIDDQFMVCTDCLMIIANDDATGLDYSLSEEEAAEREREIREAIAEIQRTEGQIAVGDSDMDDEFSASPCACCGTRLAGQRHHCVILAKR
;
A
#
# COMPACT_ATOMS: atom_id res chain seq x y z
N MET A 1 -4.57 -25.60 -8.38
CA MET A 1 -4.06 -24.23 -8.16
C MET A 1 -4.65 -23.74 -6.87
N SER A 2 -3.82 -23.60 -5.86
CA SER A 2 -4.19 -23.02 -4.55
C SER A 2 -3.59 -21.62 -4.44
N ILE A 3 -4.26 -20.75 -3.68
CA ILE A 3 -3.72 -19.45 -3.29
C ILE A 3 -3.01 -19.64 -1.95
N GLU A 4 -1.83 -19.04 -1.82
CA GLU A 4 -1.02 -19.02 -0.61
C GLU A 4 -0.72 -17.59 -0.20
N VAL A 5 -0.71 -17.32 1.11
CA VAL A 5 -0.25 -16.06 1.69
C VAL A 5 1.28 -16.11 1.74
N ILE A 6 1.92 -15.19 1.03
CA ILE A 6 3.38 -15.04 0.94
C ILE A 6 3.89 -14.10 2.04
N ASP A 7 3.13 -13.05 2.33
CA ASP A 7 3.40 -12.10 3.41
C ASP A 7 2.07 -11.71 4.08
N ASP A 8 2.01 -11.85 5.40
CA ASP A 8 0.87 -11.54 6.29
C ASP A 8 1.19 -10.39 7.26
N GLN A 9 2.27 -9.65 6.98
CA GLN A 9 2.72 -8.49 7.75
C GLN A 9 2.98 -7.28 6.85
N PHE A 10 2.35 -7.24 5.68
CA PHE A 10 2.57 -6.20 4.68
C PHE A 10 1.80 -4.92 5.06
N MET A 11 2.46 -4.05 5.82
CA MET A 11 1.85 -2.84 6.38
C MET A 11 2.05 -1.61 5.48
N VAL A 12 0.95 -0.99 5.03
CA VAL A 12 0.98 0.14 4.08
C VAL A 12 0.44 1.44 4.67
N CYS A 13 0.83 2.60 4.14
CA CYS A 13 0.23 3.88 4.54
C CYS A 13 -1.18 4.05 3.94
N THR A 14 -1.92 5.04 4.45
CA THR A 14 -3.31 5.33 4.00
C THR A 14 -3.40 5.57 2.49
N ASP A 15 -2.49 6.32 1.89
CA ASP A 15 -2.51 6.56 0.43
C ASP A 15 -2.37 5.26 -0.37
N CYS A 16 -1.45 4.39 0.03
CA CYS A 16 -1.29 3.08 -0.60
C CYS A 16 -2.52 2.20 -0.40
N LEU A 17 -3.11 2.19 0.81
CA LEU A 17 -4.35 1.46 1.07
C LEU A 17 -5.45 1.91 0.11
N MET A 18 -5.66 3.22 -0.05
CA MET A 18 -6.73 3.75 -0.90
C MET A 18 -6.55 3.36 -2.37
N ILE A 19 -5.33 3.42 -2.88
CA ILE A 19 -5.03 2.99 -4.26
C ILE A 19 -5.21 1.47 -4.40
N ILE A 20 -4.70 0.66 -3.45
CA ILE A 20 -4.83 -0.80 -3.50
C ILE A 20 -6.30 -1.24 -3.41
N ALA A 21 -7.06 -0.66 -2.50
CA ALA A 21 -8.44 -1.05 -2.21
C ALA A 21 -9.43 -0.50 -3.23
N ASN A 22 -9.23 0.74 -3.68
CA ASN A 22 -10.25 1.53 -4.37
C ASN A 22 -9.78 2.14 -5.71
N ASP A 23 -8.52 1.95 -6.09
CA ASP A 23 -7.89 2.65 -7.23
C ASP A 23 -7.95 4.19 -7.10
N ASP A 24 -8.01 4.68 -5.85
CA ASP A 24 -8.24 6.09 -5.53
C ASP A 24 -6.98 6.76 -4.97
N ALA A 25 -6.46 7.74 -5.72
CA ALA A 25 -5.31 8.57 -5.36
C ALA A 25 -5.69 10.00 -4.95
N THR A 26 -6.98 10.35 -4.95
CA THR A 26 -7.44 11.74 -4.68
C THR A 26 -7.10 12.23 -3.28
N GLY A 27 -6.76 11.31 -2.35
CA GLY A 27 -6.23 11.64 -1.04
C GLY A 27 -4.95 12.50 -1.08
N LEU A 28 -4.13 12.34 -2.13
CA LEU A 28 -2.86 13.05 -2.28
C LEU A 28 -3.08 14.56 -2.51
N ASP A 29 -4.16 14.93 -3.21
CA ASP A 29 -4.48 16.32 -3.57
C ASP A 29 -4.81 17.20 -2.34
N TYR A 30 -5.09 16.59 -1.18
CA TYR A 30 -5.32 17.34 0.06
C TYR A 30 -4.04 17.95 0.65
N SER A 31 -2.88 17.33 0.38
CA SER A 31 -1.62 17.67 1.05
C SER A 31 -0.52 18.10 0.08
N LEU A 32 -0.68 17.82 -1.21
CA LEU A 32 0.31 18.06 -2.26
C LEU A 32 -0.28 18.98 -3.33
N SER A 33 0.58 19.70 -4.06
CA SER A 33 0.17 20.34 -5.30
C SER A 33 -0.18 19.29 -6.36
N GLU A 34 -0.92 19.67 -7.41
CA GLU A 34 -1.31 18.76 -8.51
C GLU A 34 -0.11 18.03 -9.13
N GLU A 35 1.01 18.74 -9.33
CA GLU A 35 2.25 18.16 -9.89
C GLU A 35 2.88 17.14 -8.92
N GLU A 36 2.98 17.49 -7.63
CA GLU A 36 3.52 16.61 -6.58
C GLU A 36 2.62 15.39 -6.35
N ALA A 37 1.29 15.57 -6.39
CA ALA A 37 0.31 14.50 -6.26
C ALA A 37 0.42 13.51 -7.44
N ALA A 38 0.52 14.01 -8.67
CA ALA A 38 0.69 13.18 -9.86
C ALA A 38 2.03 12.42 -9.84
N GLU A 39 3.12 13.05 -9.41
CA GLU A 39 4.40 12.38 -9.20
C GLU A 39 4.29 11.30 -8.13
N ARG A 40 3.67 11.62 -6.99
CA ARG A 40 3.54 10.68 -5.89
C ARG A 40 2.64 9.49 -6.22
N GLU A 41 1.54 9.73 -6.92
CA GLU A 41 0.65 8.68 -7.43
C GLU A 41 1.42 7.73 -8.35
N ARG A 42 2.22 8.27 -9.28
CA ARG A 42 3.05 7.48 -10.20
C ARG A 42 4.01 6.57 -9.42
N GLU A 43 4.73 7.10 -8.44
CA GLU A 43 5.65 6.32 -7.60
C GLU A 43 4.94 5.18 -6.86
N ILE A 44 3.77 5.44 -6.28
CA ILE A 44 3.00 4.43 -5.56
C ILE A 44 2.52 3.34 -6.52
N ARG A 45 1.98 3.71 -7.69
CA ARG A 45 1.50 2.77 -8.70
C ARG A 45 2.63 1.92 -9.28
N GLU A 46 3.81 2.50 -9.50
CA GLU A 46 5.00 1.76 -9.93
C GLU A 46 5.45 0.75 -8.87
N ALA A 47 5.45 1.13 -7.58
CA ALA A 47 5.78 0.22 -6.49
C ALA A 47 4.78 -0.94 -6.36
N ILE A 48 3.47 -0.64 -6.44
CA ILE A 48 2.40 -1.66 -6.46
C ILE A 48 2.60 -2.63 -7.62
N ALA A 49 2.81 -2.09 -8.83
CA ALA A 49 3.01 -2.89 -10.04
C ALA A 49 4.25 -3.78 -9.93
N GLU A 50 5.33 -3.28 -9.34
CA GLU A 50 6.55 -4.06 -9.12
C GLU A 50 6.29 -5.25 -8.18
N ILE A 51 5.71 -5.00 -7.01
CA ILE A 51 5.40 -6.03 -6.02
C ILE A 51 4.45 -7.08 -6.62
N GLN A 52 3.43 -6.63 -7.37
CA GLN A 52 2.49 -7.54 -8.06
C GLN A 52 3.14 -8.40 -9.15
N ARG A 53 4.24 -7.91 -9.73
CA ARG A 53 5.01 -8.62 -10.75
C ARG A 53 6.02 -9.60 -10.14
N THR A 54 6.65 -9.25 -9.02
CA THR A 54 7.76 -10.02 -8.44
C THR A 54 7.35 -10.95 -7.30
N GLU A 55 6.36 -10.58 -6.51
CA GLU A 55 6.02 -11.27 -5.26
C GLU A 55 4.62 -11.89 -5.30
N GLY A 56 3.61 -11.12 -5.71
CA GLY A 56 2.23 -11.58 -5.73
C GLY A 56 1.21 -10.46 -5.64
N GLN A 57 -0.07 -10.81 -5.72
CA GLN A 57 -1.16 -9.84 -5.64
C GLN A 57 -1.28 -9.28 -4.22
N ILE A 58 -1.32 -7.95 -4.10
CA ILE A 58 -1.58 -7.29 -2.83
C ILE A 58 -3.09 -7.28 -2.58
N ALA A 59 -3.52 -7.67 -1.39
CA ALA A 59 -4.92 -7.62 -0.96
C ALA A 59 -5.01 -6.92 0.39
N VAL A 60 -6.12 -6.21 0.62
CA VAL A 60 -6.42 -5.60 1.93
C VAL A 60 -6.61 -6.70 2.97
N GLY A 61 -5.96 -6.55 4.12
CA GLY A 61 -5.96 -7.51 5.20
C GLY A 61 -7.00 -7.21 6.28
N ASP A 62 -6.74 -7.74 7.47
CA ASP A 62 -7.55 -7.52 8.68
C ASP A 62 -7.25 -6.16 9.33
N SER A 63 -8.25 -5.27 9.38
CA SER A 63 -8.14 -3.94 9.98
C SER A 63 -7.90 -3.97 11.50
N ASP A 64 -8.22 -5.07 12.18
CA ASP A 64 -7.90 -5.23 13.61
C ASP A 64 -6.38 -5.35 13.85
N MET A 65 -5.59 -5.56 12.78
CA MET A 65 -4.13 -5.59 12.80
C MET A 65 -3.48 -4.26 12.39
N ASP A 66 -4.27 -3.22 12.14
CA ASP A 66 -3.75 -1.90 11.82
C ASP A 66 -2.95 -1.31 13.00
N ASP A 67 -1.88 -0.57 12.67
CA ASP A 67 -1.09 0.20 13.64
C ASP A 67 -1.49 1.68 13.53
N GLU A 68 -2.35 2.16 14.42
CA GLU A 68 -2.97 3.50 14.36
C GLU A 68 -1.95 4.66 14.35
N PHE A 69 -0.80 4.51 15.01
CA PHE A 69 0.21 5.56 15.14
C PHE A 69 1.62 5.02 14.94
N SER A 70 2.00 4.83 13.68
CA SER A 70 3.30 4.32 13.29
C SER A 70 4.15 5.37 12.58
N ALA A 71 5.46 5.33 12.83
CA ALA A 71 6.49 5.97 11.99
C ALA A 71 7.26 4.94 11.14
N SER A 72 6.85 3.67 11.20
CA SER A 72 7.45 2.60 10.40
C SER A 72 7.32 2.90 8.91
N PRO A 73 8.31 2.55 8.07
CA PRO A 73 8.20 2.77 6.64
C PRO A 73 7.01 1.98 6.06
N CYS A 74 6.27 2.59 5.14
CA CYS A 74 5.27 1.87 4.33
C CYS A 74 5.97 0.76 3.52
N ALA A 75 5.47 -0.47 3.62
CA ALA A 75 6.03 -1.62 2.91
C ALA A 75 5.89 -1.52 1.38
N CYS A 76 4.95 -0.70 0.90
CA CYS A 76 4.76 -0.43 -0.53
C CYS A 76 5.60 0.75 -1.03
N CYS A 77 5.31 1.97 -0.56
CA CYS A 77 5.89 3.19 -1.12
C CYS A 77 7.04 3.80 -0.29
N GLY A 78 7.46 3.13 0.78
CA GLY A 78 8.60 3.52 1.62
C GLY A 78 8.41 4.78 2.49
N THR A 79 7.27 5.46 2.43
CA THR A 79 7.05 6.70 3.22
C THR A 79 7.19 6.43 4.72
N ARG A 80 7.78 7.40 5.44
CA ARG A 80 7.98 7.37 6.89
C ARG A 80 7.14 8.40 7.64
N LEU A 81 6.19 9.05 6.96
CA LEU A 81 5.29 9.99 7.61
C LEU A 81 4.51 9.30 8.72
N ALA A 82 4.45 9.94 9.89
CA ALA A 82 3.72 9.41 11.03
C ALA A 82 2.22 9.35 10.71
N GLY A 83 1.58 8.24 11.05
CA GLY A 83 0.16 8.01 10.81
C GLY A 83 -0.18 6.53 10.90
N GLN A 84 -1.37 6.15 10.48
CA GLN A 84 -1.80 4.76 10.50
C GLN A 84 -1.00 3.91 9.49
N ARG A 85 -0.78 2.65 9.84
CA ARG A 85 -0.35 1.60 8.92
C ARG A 85 -1.43 0.54 8.85
N HIS A 86 -1.86 0.27 7.63
CA HIS A 86 -2.94 -0.63 7.34
C HIS A 86 -2.41 -1.99 6.95
N HIS A 87 -3.02 -3.02 7.50
CA HIS A 87 -2.67 -4.39 7.22
C HIS A 87 -3.11 -4.77 5.80
N CYS A 88 -2.17 -5.32 5.03
CA CYS A 88 -2.38 -5.94 3.74
C CYS A 88 -1.61 -7.27 3.70
N VAL A 89 -1.94 -8.09 2.71
CA VAL A 89 -1.32 -9.40 2.49
C VAL A 89 -0.86 -9.54 1.05
N ILE A 90 0.21 -10.32 0.82
CA ILE A 90 0.66 -10.69 -0.52
C ILE A 90 0.21 -12.13 -0.81
N LEU A 91 -0.50 -12.33 -1.92
CA LEU A 91 -1.05 -13.62 -2.34
C LEU A 91 -0.43 -14.08 -3.65
N ALA A 92 0.00 -15.34 -3.73
CA ALA A 92 0.50 -15.92 -4.98
C ALA A 92 -0.16 -17.26 -5.31
N LYS A 93 -0.14 -17.62 -6.60
CA LYS A 93 -0.63 -18.91 -7.10
C LYS A 93 0.53 -19.91 -7.12
N ARG A 94 0.27 -21.13 -6.61
CA ARG A 94 1.12 -22.31 -6.82
C ARG A 94 0.35 -23.44 -7.52
#